data_AF-A0A7L5A3P0-F1
#
_entry.id   AF-A0A7L5A3P0-F1
#
_cell.length_a   1.000
_cell.length_b   1.000
_cell.length_c   1.000
_cell.angle_alpha   90.00
_cell.angle_beta   90.00
_cell.angle_gamma   90.00
#
_symmetry.space_group_name_H-M   'P 1'
#
loop_
_entity.id
_entity.type
_entity.pdbx_description
1 polymer ?
#
loop_
_entity_poly.entity_id
_entity_poly.type
_entity_poly.pdbx_seq_one_letter_code
_entity_poly.pdbx_strand_id
1 'polypeptide(L)'
;MNVETTRAFLLSLPHVVETRQWGGALVYWVGDKAIGGKMCAILNPDAISGGEESVFRLVTYPTTPEHFAELVEIEGIRPAKYLARVSWVSVHRWDVFRTSEWQQELRAAHALKLAKLPPKTQKVLALPKADQKRIIAEQRKLLAAREAQKAAAKGASESRARRRTGPGS
;
A
#
# COMPACT_ATOMS: atom_id res chain seq x y z
N MET A 1 0.47 -13.11 -17.04
CA MET A 1 1.30 -12.91 -15.81
C MET A 1 0.82 -13.84 -14.70
N ASN A 2 1.60 -13.99 -13.63
CA ASN A 2 1.25 -14.74 -12.41
C ASN A 2 1.82 -14.04 -11.16
N VAL A 3 1.63 -14.60 -9.97
CA VAL A 3 2.10 -14.01 -8.71
C VAL A 3 3.59 -13.68 -8.72
N GLU A 4 4.44 -14.65 -9.10
CA GLU A 4 5.90 -14.51 -9.07
C GLU A 4 6.41 -13.46 -10.05
N THR A 5 5.94 -13.52 -11.30
CA THR A 5 6.32 -12.56 -12.35
C THR A 5 5.83 -11.15 -12.04
N THR A 6 4.65 -11.02 -11.42
CA THR A 6 4.12 -9.73 -10.95
C THR A 6 4.97 -9.13 -9.84
N ARG A 7 5.32 -9.94 -8.84
CA ARG A 7 6.19 -9.53 -7.75
C ARG A 7 7.57 -9.08 -8.26
N ALA A 8 8.18 -9.89 -9.12
CA ALA A 8 9.46 -9.57 -9.73
C ALA A 8 9.41 -8.26 -10.52
N PHE A 9 8.34 -8.06 -11.31
CA PHE A 9 8.15 -6.82 -12.05
C PHE A 9 8.01 -5.61 -11.13
N LEU A 10 7.15 -5.66 -10.11
CA LEU A 10 6.93 -4.56 -9.18
C LEU A 10 8.22 -4.19 -8.43
N LEU A 11 9.01 -5.17 -8.00
CA LEU A 11 10.30 -4.96 -7.33
C LEU A 11 11.37 -4.37 -8.26
N SER A 12 11.24 -4.53 -9.58
CA SER A 12 12.13 -3.90 -10.56
C SER A 12 11.87 -2.40 -10.73
N LEU A 13 10.70 -1.90 -10.29
CA LEU A 13 10.35 -0.49 -10.46
C LEU A 13 11.11 0.40 -9.46
N PRO A 14 11.46 1.64 -9.84
CA PRO A 14 12.26 2.53 -9.00
C PRO A 14 11.61 2.80 -7.64
N HIS A 15 12.41 2.75 -6.58
CA HIS A 15 12.01 3.10 -5.21
C HIS A 15 10.88 2.23 -4.63
N VAL A 16 10.57 1.08 -5.23
CA VAL A 16 9.56 0.18 -4.68
C VAL A 16 10.06 -0.51 -3.43
N VAL A 17 9.20 -0.54 -2.41
CA VAL A 17 9.40 -1.27 -1.16
C VAL A 17 8.22 -2.22 -0.96
N GLU A 18 8.52 -3.48 -0.68
CA GLU A 18 7.52 -4.50 -0.35
C GLU A 18 7.33 -4.59 1.16
N THR A 19 6.07 -4.72 1.58
CA THR A 19 5.70 -5.06 2.96
C THR A 19 4.62 -6.13 2.95
N ARG A 20 4.63 -7.04 3.92
CA ARG A 20 3.54 -8.00 4.11
C ARG A 20 2.54 -7.42 5.12
N GLN A 21 1.26 -7.39 4.74
CA GLN A 21 0.16 -6.84 5.54
C GLN A 21 -1.08 -7.73 5.43
N TRP A 22 -2.12 -7.43 6.22
CA TRP A 22 -3.49 -7.96 6.09
C TRP A 22 -3.57 -9.46 5.76
N GLY A 23 -3.09 -10.30 6.68
CA GLY A 23 -3.22 -11.76 6.53
C GLY A 23 -2.33 -12.40 5.47
N GLY A 24 -1.34 -11.69 4.93
CA GLY A 24 -0.36 -12.26 4.00
C GLY A 24 -0.22 -11.51 2.67
N ALA A 25 -1.10 -10.56 2.38
CA ALA A 25 -1.04 -9.73 1.19
C ALA A 25 0.28 -8.95 1.10
N LEU A 26 0.86 -8.91 -0.08
CA LEU A 26 2.06 -8.13 -0.40
C LEU A 26 1.64 -6.74 -0.86
N VAL A 27 2.05 -5.72 -0.12
CA VAL A 27 1.77 -4.32 -0.41
C VAL A 27 3.04 -3.65 -0.89
N TYR A 28 2.97 -3.04 -2.07
CA TYR A 28 4.08 -2.35 -2.71
C TYR A 28 3.89 -0.85 -2.57
N TRP A 29 4.94 -0.19 -2.11
CA TRP A 29 4.98 1.24 -1.86
C TRP A 29 5.99 1.89 -2.77
N VAL A 30 5.67 3.06 -3.32
CA VAL A 30 6.67 3.94 -3.92
C VAL A 30 7.25 4.80 -2.82
N GLY A 31 8.55 4.62 -2.56
CA GLY A 31 9.24 5.18 -1.40
C GLY A 31 8.90 4.47 -0.10
N ASP A 32 9.81 4.56 0.88
CA ASP A 32 9.60 3.96 2.19
C ASP A 32 8.48 4.67 2.96
N LYS A 33 7.62 3.90 3.64
CA LYS A 33 6.51 4.43 4.43
C LYS A 33 6.98 5.43 5.50
N ALA A 34 8.16 5.24 6.08
CA ALA A 34 8.70 6.11 7.13
C ALA A 34 8.98 7.54 6.63
N ILE A 35 9.20 7.72 5.34
CA ILE A 35 9.42 9.02 4.71
C ILE A 35 8.19 9.51 3.93
N GLY A 36 7.03 8.88 4.11
CA GLY A 36 5.79 9.27 3.44
C GLY A 36 5.56 8.60 2.08
N GLY A 37 6.09 7.41 1.87
CA GLY A 37 5.79 6.58 0.71
C GLY A 37 4.29 6.29 0.54
N LYS A 38 3.89 5.98 -0.70
CA LYS A 38 2.49 5.71 -1.06
C LYS A 38 2.33 4.33 -1.69
N MET A 39 1.28 3.60 -1.33
CA MET A 39 0.96 2.31 -1.94
C MET A 39 0.65 2.47 -3.43
N CYS A 40 1.25 1.62 -4.27
CA CYS A 40 1.01 1.55 -5.71
C CYS A 40 0.51 0.20 -6.21
N ALA A 41 0.60 -0.87 -5.43
CA ALA A 41 -0.01 -2.15 -5.76
C ALA A 41 -0.20 -2.99 -4.50
N ILE A 42 -1.17 -3.90 -4.54
CA ILE A 42 -1.36 -4.98 -3.58
C ILE A 42 -1.46 -6.26 -4.41
N LEU A 43 -0.67 -7.27 -4.05
CA LEU A 43 -0.70 -8.61 -4.63
C LEU A 43 -1.10 -9.59 -3.54
N ASN A 44 -2.16 -10.36 -3.76
CA ASN A 44 -2.52 -11.43 -2.85
C ASN A 44 -1.97 -12.76 -3.39
N PRO A 45 -0.88 -13.30 -2.81
CA PRO A 45 -0.28 -14.53 -3.30
C PRO A 45 -1.19 -15.75 -3.10
N ASP A 46 -2.09 -15.69 -2.12
CA ASP A 46 -2.99 -16.78 -1.74
C ASP A 46 -4.37 -16.66 -2.42
N ALA A 47 -4.57 -15.62 -3.24
CA ALA A 47 -5.83 -15.46 -3.97
C ALA A 47 -5.93 -16.49 -5.11
N ILE A 48 -7.06 -17.21 -5.12
CA ILE A 48 -7.44 -18.11 -6.21
C ILE A 48 -8.08 -17.28 -7.33
N SER A 49 -7.64 -17.50 -8.56
CA SER A 49 -8.22 -16.85 -9.74
C SER A 49 -9.72 -17.18 -9.84
N GLY A 50 -10.58 -16.17 -9.87
CA GLY A 50 -12.04 -16.34 -9.87
C GLY A 50 -12.70 -16.58 -8.49
N GLY A 51 -11.94 -16.63 -7.40
CA GLY A 51 -12.48 -16.81 -6.04
C GLY A 51 -13.03 -15.52 -5.41
N GLU A 52 -14.03 -15.65 -4.53
CA GLU A 52 -14.72 -14.50 -3.91
C GLU A 52 -14.33 -14.18 -2.46
N GLU A 53 -13.50 -14.98 -1.79
CA GLU A 53 -13.37 -14.90 -0.32
C GLU A 53 -12.40 -13.84 0.24
N SER A 54 -11.48 -13.25 -0.55
CA SER A 54 -10.50 -12.29 -0.01
C SER A 54 -10.84 -10.81 -0.24
N VAL A 55 -10.63 -9.96 0.77
CA VAL A 55 -10.75 -8.49 0.67
C VAL A 55 -9.92 -7.92 -0.49
N PHE A 56 -8.77 -8.54 -0.77
CA PHE A 56 -7.91 -8.24 -1.90
C PHE A 56 -7.87 -9.43 -2.86
N ARG A 57 -8.13 -9.15 -4.14
CA ARG A 57 -8.10 -10.16 -5.22
C ARG A 57 -6.66 -10.38 -5.67
N LEU A 58 -6.44 -10.93 -6.86
CA LEU A 58 -5.09 -11.24 -7.36
C LEU A 58 -4.19 -10.00 -7.27
N VAL A 59 -4.59 -8.91 -7.94
CA VAL A 59 -3.85 -7.66 -7.96
C VAL A 59 -4.81 -6.49 -7.78
N THR A 60 -4.51 -5.58 -6.86
CA THR A 60 -5.25 -4.35 -6.65
C THR A 60 -4.31 -3.17 -6.85
N TYR A 61 -4.69 -2.19 -7.70
CA TYR A 61 -3.84 -1.05 -8.02
C TYR A 61 -4.66 0.24 -8.27
N PRO A 62 -4.06 1.42 -8.04
CA PRO A 62 -4.65 2.72 -8.31
C PRO A 62 -4.60 3.07 -9.80
N THR A 63 -5.62 3.78 -10.26
CA THR A 63 -5.74 4.29 -11.62
C THR A 63 -6.05 5.79 -11.57
N THR A 64 -6.13 6.44 -12.74
CA THR A 64 -6.80 7.74 -12.83
C THR A 64 -8.33 7.53 -12.78
N PRO A 65 -9.12 8.55 -12.41
CA PRO A 65 -10.57 8.45 -12.44
C PRO A 65 -11.15 8.12 -13.82
N GLU A 66 -10.51 8.60 -14.88
CA GLU A 66 -10.92 8.37 -16.26
C GLU A 66 -10.70 6.89 -16.63
N HIS A 67 -9.48 6.40 -16.43
CA HIS A 67 -9.12 5.01 -16.71
C HIS A 67 -9.87 4.02 -15.80
N PHE A 68 -10.21 4.44 -14.57
CA PHE A 68 -11.02 3.64 -13.65
C PHE A 68 -12.36 3.26 -14.29
N ALA A 69 -13.05 4.21 -14.92
CA ALA A 69 -14.36 4.00 -15.53
C ALA A 69 -14.28 2.98 -16.69
N GLU A 70 -13.23 3.03 -17.48
CA GLU A 70 -13.00 2.07 -18.58
C GLU A 70 -12.70 0.67 -18.05
N LEU A 71 -11.82 0.57 -17.05
CA LEU A 71 -11.37 -0.71 -16.51
C LEU A 71 -12.47 -1.50 -15.81
N VAL A 72 -13.42 -0.85 -15.12
CA VAL A 72 -14.48 -1.56 -14.40
C VAL A 72 -15.53 -2.20 -15.32
N GLU A 73 -15.56 -1.83 -16.60
CA GLU A 73 -16.39 -2.47 -17.63
C GLU A 73 -15.75 -3.77 -18.17
N ILE A 74 -14.46 -4.00 -17.89
CA ILE A 74 -13.76 -5.22 -18.31
C ILE A 74 -14.12 -6.39 -17.39
N GLU A 75 -14.56 -7.50 -18.00
CA GLU A 75 -14.89 -8.71 -17.25
C GLU A 75 -13.66 -9.26 -16.50
N GLY A 76 -13.80 -9.36 -15.18
CA GLY A 76 -12.72 -9.80 -14.28
C GLY A 76 -12.00 -8.65 -13.57
N ILE A 77 -12.40 -7.40 -13.82
CA ILE A 77 -11.98 -6.23 -13.04
C ILE A 77 -13.18 -5.71 -12.25
N ARG A 78 -12.95 -5.36 -10.98
CA ARG A 78 -13.96 -4.79 -10.11
C ARG A 78 -13.40 -3.58 -9.37
N PRO A 79 -14.26 -2.64 -8.94
CA PRO A 79 -13.87 -1.62 -7.98
C PRO A 79 -13.24 -2.25 -6.73
N ALA A 80 -12.09 -1.74 -6.29
CA ALA A 80 -11.42 -2.26 -5.11
C ALA A 80 -12.25 -1.97 -3.84
N LYS A 81 -12.52 -3.01 -3.05
CA LYS A 81 -13.25 -2.86 -1.79
C LYS A 81 -12.55 -1.81 -0.90
N TYR A 82 -13.31 -0.85 -0.39
CA TYR A 82 -12.86 0.31 0.43
C TYR A 82 -11.95 1.33 -0.28
N LEU A 83 -11.28 0.98 -1.38
CA LEU A 83 -10.35 1.85 -2.10
C LEU A 83 -10.93 2.41 -3.41
N ALA A 84 -12.11 1.96 -3.84
CA ALA A 84 -12.78 2.44 -5.05
C ALA A 84 -13.02 3.96 -5.05
N ARG A 85 -13.29 4.56 -3.88
CA ARG A 85 -13.48 6.02 -3.73
C ARG A 85 -12.26 6.85 -4.13
N VAL A 86 -11.09 6.23 -4.18
CA VAL A 86 -9.83 6.85 -4.61
C VAL A 86 -9.29 6.22 -5.89
N SER A 87 -10.20 5.69 -6.73
CA SER A 87 -9.94 5.10 -8.05
C SER A 87 -8.94 3.95 -7.98
N TRP A 88 -9.24 2.93 -7.18
CA TRP A 88 -8.50 1.66 -7.22
C TRP A 88 -9.37 0.55 -7.78
N VAL A 89 -8.76 -0.29 -8.61
CA VAL A 89 -9.37 -1.49 -9.18
C VAL A 89 -8.74 -2.74 -8.56
N SER A 90 -9.50 -3.82 -8.55
CA SER A 90 -9.08 -5.17 -8.21
C SER A 90 -9.29 -6.06 -9.41
N VAL A 91 -8.25 -6.79 -9.81
CA VAL A 91 -8.31 -7.77 -10.90
C VAL A 91 -8.44 -9.17 -10.30
N HIS A 92 -9.37 -9.95 -10.85
CA HIS A 92 -9.78 -11.26 -10.33
C HIS A 92 -9.22 -12.44 -11.13
N ARG A 93 -8.77 -12.22 -12.36
CA ARG A 93 -8.16 -13.25 -13.20
C ARG A 93 -6.89 -12.75 -13.88
N TRP A 94 -5.95 -13.66 -14.15
CA TRP A 94 -4.67 -13.32 -14.78
C TRP A 94 -4.76 -13.09 -16.28
N ASP A 95 -5.79 -13.66 -16.92
CA ASP A 95 -6.05 -13.63 -18.37
C ASP A 95 -6.80 -12.38 -18.85
N VAL A 96 -7.21 -11.49 -17.91
CA VAL A 96 -7.81 -10.18 -18.23
C VAL A 96 -6.88 -9.33 -19.10
N PHE A 97 -5.58 -9.44 -18.89
CA PHE A 97 -4.56 -8.70 -19.62
C PHE A 97 -3.45 -9.62 -20.13
N ARG A 98 -2.90 -9.27 -21.28
CA ARG A 98 -1.60 -9.78 -21.74
C ARG A 98 -0.50 -9.28 -20.81
N THR A 99 0.64 -9.96 -20.82
CA THR A 99 1.79 -9.59 -19.97
C THR A 99 2.25 -8.15 -20.19
N SER A 100 2.23 -7.65 -21.43
CA SER A 100 2.59 -6.27 -21.75
C SER A 100 1.62 -5.26 -21.14
N GLU A 101 0.32 -5.53 -21.21
CA GLU A 101 -0.75 -4.68 -20.66
C GLU A 101 -0.67 -4.64 -19.14
N TRP A 102 -0.46 -5.79 -18.49
CA TRP A 102 -0.21 -5.84 -17.05
C TRP A 102 0.98 -4.96 -16.63
N GLN A 103 2.09 -5.03 -17.35
CA GLN A 103 3.26 -4.21 -17.05
C GLN A 103 3.00 -2.72 -17.28
N GLN A 104 2.19 -2.37 -18.28
CA GLN A 104 1.77 -0.99 -18.53
C GLN A 104 0.92 -0.46 -17.38
N GLU A 105 -0.12 -1.19 -16.97
CA GLU A 105 -1.01 -0.82 -15.87
C GLU A 105 -0.25 -0.62 -14.55
N LEU A 106 0.61 -1.57 -14.19
CA LEU A 106 1.38 -1.49 -12.94
C LEU A 106 2.43 -0.38 -12.98
N ARG A 107 3.00 -0.08 -14.15
CA ARG A 107 3.91 1.06 -14.33
C ARG A 107 3.17 2.38 -14.23
N ALA A 108 1.98 2.49 -14.81
CA ALA A 108 1.12 3.68 -14.70
C ALA A 108 0.71 3.92 -13.24
N ALA A 109 0.29 2.87 -12.53
CA ALA A 109 -0.02 2.93 -11.10
C ALA A 109 1.16 3.40 -10.25
N HIS A 110 2.37 2.89 -10.53
CA HIS A 110 3.61 3.33 -9.90
C HIS A 110 3.89 4.82 -10.17
N ALA A 111 3.88 5.23 -11.44
CA ALA A 111 4.14 6.61 -11.84
C ALA A 111 3.14 7.59 -11.22
N LEU A 112 1.85 7.22 -11.17
CA LEU A 112 0.79 8.01 -10.54
C LEU A 112 1.06 8.26 -9.05
N LYS A 113 1.56 7.25 -8.33
CA LYS A 113 1.85 7.39 -6.89
C LYS A 113 3.17 8.09 -6.64
N LEU A 114 4.17 7.87 -7.50
CA LEU A 114 5.44 8.60 -7.49
C LEU A 114 5.19 10.11 -7.62
N ALA A 115 4.40 10.53 -8.61
CA ALA A 115 4.06 11.93 -8.83
C ALA A 115 3.30 12.56 -7.65
N LYS A 116 2.50 11.76 -6.94
CA LYS A 116 1.72 12.21 -5.77
C LYS A 116 2.52 12.18 -4.46
N LEU A 117 3.79 11.77 -4.46
CA LEU A 117 4.60 11.76 -3.24
C LEU A 117 4.77 13.18 -2.68
N PRO A 118 4.77 13.35 -1.35
CA PRO A 118 5.08 14.64 -0.74
C PRO A 118 6.43 15.19 -1.21
N PRO A 119 6.60 16.52 -1.38
CA PRO A 119 7.86 17.10 -1.84
C PRO A 119 9.08 16.71 -0.99
N LYS A 120 8.88 16.55 0.33
CA LYS A 120 9.94 16.08 1.25
C LYS A 120 10.37 14.66 0.92
N THR A 121 9.43 13.77 0.60
CA THR A 121 9.72 12.38 0.20
C THR A 121 10.49 12.34 -1.11
N GLN A 122 10.07 13.11 -2.11
CA GLN A 122 10.75 13.17 -3.41
C GLN A 122 12.20 13.63 -3.27
N LYS A 123 12.45 14.66 -2.45
CA LYS A 123 13.81 15.13 -2.14
C LYS A 123 14.68 14.02 -1.55
N VAL A 124 14.14 13.23 -0.60
CA VAL A 124 14.87 12.10 -0.03
C VAL A 124 15.18 11.05 -1.09
N LEU A 125 14.23 10.69 -1.95
CA LEU A 125 14.43 9.69 -3.00
C LEU A 125 15.46 10.09 -4.05
N ALA A 126 15.72 11.39 -4.23
CA ALA A 126 16.76 11.92 -5.11
C ALA A 126 18.18 11.87 -4.51
N LEU A 127 18.33 11.63 -3.21
CA LEU A 127 19.63 11.53 -2.55
C LEU A 127 20.33 10.20 -2.86
N PRO A 128 21.64 10.08 -2.64
CA PRO A 128 22.34 8.78 -2.68
C PRO A 128 21.70 7.74 -1.74
N LYS A 129 21.79 6.46 -2.11
CA LYS A 129 21.17 5.37 -1.34
C LYS A 129 21.63 5.30 0.12
N ALA A 130 22.86 5.69 0.42
CA ALA A 130 23.38 5.75 1.79
C ALA A 130 22.61 6.79 2.63
N ASP A 131 22.40 7.98 2.09
CA ASP A 131 21.64 9.05 2.76
C ASP A 131 20.16 8.69 2.90
N GLN A 132 19.57 8.08 1.86
CA GLN A 132 18.21 7.54 1.94
C GLN A 132 18.08 6.58 3.13
N LYS A 133 18.99 5.60 3.26
CA LYS A 133 18.98 4.61 4.34
C LYS A 133 19.09 5.26 5.72
N ARG A 134 19.99 6.24 5.89
CA ARG A 134 20.16 6.97 7.15
C ARG A 134 18.88 7.70 7.55
N ILE A 135 18.31 8.48 6.63
CA ILE A 135 17.10 9.27 6.88
C ILE A 135 15.92 8.34 7.21
N ILE A 136 15.75 7.23 6.46
CA ILE A 136 14.70 6.24 6.71
C ILE A 136 14.85 5.63 8.11
N ALA A 137 16.06 5.24 8.50
CA ALA A 137 16.31 4.66 9.83
C ALA A 137 15.99 5.64 10.95
N GLU A 138 16.40 6.90 10.80
CA GLU A 138 16.08 7.96 11.76
C GLU A 138 14.58 8.21 11.87
N GLN A 139 13.87 8.34 10.74
CA GLN A 139 12.43 8.52 10.74
C GLN A 139 11.68 7.34 11.36
N ARG A 140 12.13 6.10 11.11
CA ARG A 140 11.55 4.91 11.78
C ARG A 140 11.72 4.97 13.29
N LYS A 141 12.90 5.37 13.78
CA LYS A 141 13.15 5.54 15.23
C LYS A 141 12.24 6.60 15.83
N LEU A 142 12.08 7.74 15.16
CA LEU A 142 11.20 8.82 15.59
C LEU A 142 9.72 8.40 15.63
N LEU A 143 9.25 7.69 14.60
CA LEU A 143 7.88 7.19 14.55
C LEU A 143 7.61 6.16 15.65
N ALA A 144 8.54 5.24 15.90
CA ALA A 144 8.42 4.26 16.99
C ALA A 144 8.35 4.94 18.37
N ALA A 145 9.19 5.96 18.61
CA ALA A 145 9.16 6.72 19.85
C ALA A 145 7.83 7.47 20.04
N ARG A 146 7.28 8.07 18.98
CA ARG A 146 5.97 8.75 19.04
C ARG A 146 4.83 7.79 19.33
N GLU A 147 4.81 6.62 18.70
CA GLU A 147 3.80 5.59 18.97
C GLU A 147 3.88 5.08 20.42
N ALA A 148 5.10 4.88 20.95
CA ALA A 148 5.29 4.49 22.35
C ALA A 148 4.78 5.57 23.32
N GLN A 149 5.07 6.85 23.06
CA GLN A 149 4.56 7.97 23.86
C GLN A 149 3.02 8.04 23.83
N LYS A 150 2.42 7.85 22.65
CA LYS A 150 0.96 7.85 22.48
C LYS A 150 0.32 6.68 23.23
N ALA A 151 0.91 5.49 23.20
CA ALA A 151 0.45 4.32 23.96
C ALA A 151 0.52 4.56 25.47
N ALA A 152 1.63 5.13 25.97
CA ALA A 152 1.79 5.48 27.38
C ALA A 152 0.75 6.52 27.84
N ALA A 153 0.50 7.57 27.04
CA ALA A 153 -0.51 8.58 27.33
C ALA A 153 -1.94 7.99 27.36
N LYS A 154 -2.26 7.09 26.42
CA LYS A 154 -3.56 6.40 26.40
C LYS A 154 -3.75 5.54 27.65
N GLY A 155 -2.77 4.72 28.02
CA GLY A 155 -2.83 3.89 29.22
C GLY A 155 -2.95 4.72 30.50
N ALA A 156 -2.24 5.85 30.60
CA ALA A 156 -2.37 6.78 31.70
C ALA A 156 -3.80 7.38 31.79
N SER A 157 -4.39 7.77 30.65
CA SER A 157 -5.77 8.29 30.61
C SER A 157 -6.82 7.25 31.01
N GLU A 158 -6.67 6.00 30.56
CA GLU A 158 -7.58 4.89 30.88
C GLU A 158 -7.47 4.49 32.37
N SER A 159 -6.26 4.48 32.93
CA SER A 159 -6.04 4.22 34.36
C SER A 159 -6.61 5.34 35.26
N ARG A 160 -6.53 6.61 34.82
CA ARG A 160 -7.12 7.75 35.52
C ARG A 160 -8.64 7.75 35.44
N ALA A 161 -9.22 7.33 34.32
CA ALA A 161 -10.66 7.16 34.17
C ALA A 161 -11.22 6.06 35.10
N ARG A 162 -10.56 4.89 35.16
CA ARG A 162 -10.96 3.79 36.04
C ARG A 162 -10.91 4.14 37.53
N ARG A 163 -9.95 4.97 37.96
CA ARG A 163 -9.87 5.44 39.37
C ARG A 163 -10.97 6.44 39.74
N ARG A 164 -11.54 7.19 38.79
CA ARG A 164 -12.63 8.15 39.04
C ARG A 164 -14.02 7.48 39.05
N THR A 165 -14.16 6.27 38.50
CA THR A 165 -15.42 5.51 38.45
C THR A 165 -15.46 4.34 39.43
N GLY A 166 -14.53 4.25 40.38
CA GLY A 166 -14.58 3.28 41.48
C GLY A 166 -15.75 3.58 42.43
N PRO A 167 -16.33 2.56 43.07
CA PRO A 167 -17.71 2.61 43.57
C PRO A 167 -17.85 3.69 44.65
N GLY A 168 -18.77 4.63 44.41
CA GLY A 168 -19.28 5.51 45.46
C GLY A 168 -19.82 4.63 46.58
N SER A 169 -19.17 4.74 47.74
CA SER A 169 -19.68 4.25 49.03
C SER A 169 -20.91 5.06 49.43
#